data_AF-A0A9P6WS04-F1
#
_entry.id   AF-A0A9P6WS04-F1
#
_cell.length_a   1.000
_cell.length_b   1.000
_cell.length_c   1.000
_cell.angle_alpha   90.00
_cell.angle_beta   90.00
_cell.angle_gamma   90.00
#
_symmetry.space_group_name_H-M   'P 1'
#
loop_
_entity.id
_entity.type
_entity.pdbx_description
1 polymer ?
#
loop_
_entity_poly.entity_id
_entity_poly.type
_entity_poly.pdbx_seq_one_letter_code
_entity_poly.pdbx_strand_id
1 'polypeptide(L)' 'MLRELPPKVAHAFVMAVACEMTDNEVAATLNVSSRMVRKYVAQAMLCCMKLEDRLAAGQPETLPIAPASAPLATAS' A
#
# COMPACT_ATOMS: atom_id res chain seq x y z
N MET A 1 5.86 -7.41 5.44
CA MET A 1 4.78 -6.40 5.49
C MET A 1 3.62 -6.82 6.39
N LEU A 2 2.59 -7.55 5.90
CA LEU A 2 1.40 -7.84 6.73
C LEU A 2 1.66 -8.82 7.87
N ARG A 3 2.62 -9.74 7.72
CA ARG A 3 3.05 -10.68 8.77
C ARG A 3 3.78 -10.02 9.95
N GLU A 4 4.29 -8.80 9.76
CA GLU A 4 4.98 -8.04 10.82
C GLU A 4 4.00 -7.18 11.63
N LEU A 5 2.75 -7.06 11.17
CA LEU A 5 1.69 -6.30 11.85
C LEU A 5 0.95 -7.18 12.85
N PRO A 6 0.38 -6.60 13.91
CA PRO A 6 -0.54 -7.31 14.78
C PRO A 6 -1.71 -7.90 13.98
N PRO A 7 -2.23 -9.10 14.32
CA PRO A 7 -3.24 -9.79 13.52
C PRO A 7 -4.50 -8.94 13.26
N LYS A 8 -4.95 -8.19 14.27
CA LYS A 8 -6.12 -7.29 14.15
C LYS A 8 -5.89 -6.14 13.18
N VAL A 9 -4.66 -5.63 13.11
CA VAL A 9 -4.28 -4.54 12.20
C VAL A 9 -4.23 -5.04 10.77
N ALA A 10 -3.60 -6.20 10.55
CA ALA A 10 -3.56 -6.84 9.24
C ALA A 10 -4.96 -7.18 8.71
N HIS A 11 -5.83 -7.75 9.56
CA HIS A 11 -7.22 -8.04 9.17
C HIS A 11 -8.01 -6.77 8.84
N ALA A 12 -7.93 -5.73 9.68
CA ALA A 12 -8.61 -4.46 9.42
C ALA A 12 -8.19 -3.85 8.08
N PHE A 13 -6.88 -3.88 7.78
CA PHE A 13 -6.35 -3.36 6.53
C PHE A 13 -6.81 -4.15 5.31
N VAL A 14 -6.75 -5.49 5.35
CA VAL A 14 -7.21 -6.33 4.23
C VAL A 14 -8.70 -6.13 3.99
N MET A 15 -9.52 -6.09 5.04
CA MET A 15 -10.96 -5.88 4.89
C MET A 15 -11.28 -4.49 4.31
N ALA A 16 -10.61 -3.44 4.78
CA ALA A 16 -10.87 -2.08 4.31
C ALA A 16 -10.37 -1.85 2.87
N VAL A 17 -9.21 -2.41 2.50
CA VAL A 17 -8.53 -2.11 1.23
C VAL A 17 -8.80 -3.15 0.15
N ALA A 18 -8.82 -4.44 0.49
CA ALA A 18 -9.03 -5.52 -0.48
C ALA A 18 -10.52 -5.90 -0.63
N CYS A 19 -11.28 -5.81 0.46
CA CYS A 19 -12.73 -6.06 0.43
C CYS A 19 -13.56 -4.77 0.35
N GLU A 20 -12.91 -3.60 0.26
CA GLU A 20 -13.55 -2.28 0.16
C GLU A 20 -14.59 -1.98 1.26
N MET A 21 -14.45 -2.65 2.42
CA MET A 21 -15.38 -2.49 3.54
C MET A 21 -15.18 -1.15 4.23
N THR A 22 -16.28 -0.54 4.67
CA THR A 22 -16.24 0.72 5.42
C THR A 22 -15.71 0.52 6.85
N ASP A 23 -15.21 1.61 7.46
CA ASP A 23 -14.74 1.59 8.86
C ASP A 23 -15.77 0.96 9.83
N ASN A 24 -17.06 1.18 9.58
CA ASN A 24 -18.14 0.67 10.44
C ASN A 24 -18.36 -0.85 10.27
N GLU A 25 -18.28 -1.36 9.05
CA GLU A 25 -18.42 -2.80 8.77
C GLU A 25 -17.22 -3.59 9.30
N VAL A 26 -16.02 -3.03 9.14
CA VAL A 26 -14.79 -3.59 9.71
C VAL A 26 -14.84 -3.55 11.24
N ALA A 27 -15.33 -2.45 11.82
CA ALA A 27 -15.50 -2.30 13.26
C ALA A 27 -16.45 -3.36 13.84
N ALA A 28 -17.59 -3.58 13.19
CA ALA A 28 -18.54 -4.62 13.58
C ALA A 28 -17.91 -6.02 13.51
N THR A 29 -17.19 -6.32 12.43
CA THR A 29 -16.58 -7.65 12.22
C THR A 29 -15.45 -7.94 13.22
N LEU A 30 -14.63 -6.93 13.54
CA LEU A 30 -13.50 -7.09 14.46
C LEU A 30 -13.86 -6.81 15.93
N ASN A 31 -15.13 -6.48 16.20
CA ASN A 31 -15.65 -6.08 17.51
C ASN A 31 -14.83 -4.96 18.16
N VAL A 32 -14.59 -3.89 17.40
CA VAL A 32 -13.88 -2.68 17.84
C VAL A 32 -14.67 -1.43 17.44
N SER A 33 -14.23 -0.24 17.85
CA SER A 33 -14.84 1.01 17.38
C SER A 33 -14.30 1.40 15.98
N SER A 34 -15.10 2.11 15.19
CA SER A 34 -14.65 2.67 13.90
C SER A 34 -13.44 3.59 14.05
N ARG A 35 -13.31 4.28 15.19
CA ARG A 35 -12.11 5.05 15.54
C ARG A 35 -10.84 4.17 15.64
N MET A 36 -10.97 2.95 16.18
CA MET A 36 -9.89 1.99 16.25
C MET A 36 -9.53 1.42 14.87
N VAL A 37 -10.52 1.22 13.99
CA VAL A 37 -10.28 0.79 12.62
C VAL A 37 -9.41 1.80 11.88
N ARG A 38 -9.74 3.09 11.93
CA ARG A 38 -8.91 4.15 11.33
C ARG A 38 -7.48 4.14 11.86
N LYS A 39 -7.30 3.93 13.18
CA LYS A 39 -5.97 3.78 13.79
C LYS A 39 -5.23 2.58 13.20
N TYR A 40 -5.89 1.44 13.04
CA TYR A 40 -5.28 0.23 12.46
C TYR A 40 -4.92 0.43 10.99
N VAL A 41 -5.80 1.01 10.18
CA VAL A 41 -5.50 1.29 8.77
C VAL A 41 -4.30 2.22 8.65
N ALA A 42 -4.24 3.31 9.43
CA ALA A 42 -3.09 4.21 9.44
C ALA A 42 -1.78 3.50 9.86
N GLN A 43 -1.84 2.62 10.87
CA GLN A 43 -0.67 1.83 11.28
C GLN A 43 -0.20 0.88 10.19
N ALA A 44 -1.12 0.24 9.46
CA ALA A 44 -0.79 -0.63 8.34
C ALA A 44 -0.15 0.16 7.19
N MET A 45 -0.71 1.31 6.81
CA MET A 45 -0.16 2.18 5.77
C MET A 45 1.25 2.68 6.12
N LEU A 46 1.49 3.08 7.38
CA LEU A 46 2.83 3.45 7.83
C LEU A 46 3.83 2.28 7.71
N CYS A 47 3.37 1.05 7.93
CA CYS A 47 4.19 -0.14 7.72
C CYS A 47 4.51 -0.36 6.23
N CYS A 48 3.55 -0.09 5.32
CA CYS A 48 3.80 -0.09 3.87
C CYS A 48 4.92 0.90 3.52
N MET A 49 4.80 2.15 3.95
CA MET A 49 5.76 3.21 3.64
C MET A 49 7.16 2.89 4.14
N LYS A 50 7.28 2.36 5.36
CA LYS A 50 8.58 1.91 5.90
C LYS A 50 9.19 0.76 5.11
N LEU A 51 8.36 -0.12 4.55
CA LEU A 51 8.84 -1.19 3.70
C LEU A 51 9.29 -0.65 2.34
N GLU A 52 8.52 0.24 1.73
CA GLU A 52 8.86 0.92 0.48
C GLU A 52 10.20 1.64 0.60
N ASP A 53 10.42 2.37 1.70
CA ASP A 53 11.69 3.05 1.99
C ASP A 53 12.86 2.05 2.11
N ARG A 54 12.68 0.94 2.82
CA ARG A 54 13.69 -0.14 2.91
C ARG A 54 13.98 -0.80 1.56
N LEU A 55 12.96 -0.98 0.73
CA LEU A 55 13.10 -1.55 -0.60
C LEU A 55 13.83 -0.57 -1.52
N ALA A 56 13.46 0.72 -1.49
CA ALA A 56 14.10 1.79 -2.24
C ALA A 56 15.57 1.97 -1.82
N ALA A 57 15.88 1.90 -0.51
CA ALA A 57 17.24 1.96 0.00
C ALA A 57 18.10 0.73 -0.39
N GLY A 58 17.47 -0.38 -0.79
CA GLY A 58 18.11 -1.59 -1.30
C GLY A 58 18.12 -1.73 -2.81
N GLN A 59 17.59 -0.77 -3.57
CA GLN A 59 17.70 -0.76 -5.04
C GLN A 59 18.94 0.05 -5.46
N PRO A 60 19.96 -0.56 -6.09
CA PRO A 60 20.78 0.20 -7.01
C PRO A 60 19.86 0.59 -8.17
N GLU A 61 19.50 1.87 -8.22
CA GLU A 61 19.02 2.61 -9.38
C GLU A 61 18.94 1.79 -10.68
N THR A 62 17.84 1.08 -10.90
CA THR A 62 17.47 0.70 -12.27
C THR A 62 17.07 2.00 -12.96
N LEU A 63 18.07 2.53 -13.67
CA LEU A 63 18.06 3.59 -14.65
C LEU A 63 16.69 3.81 -15.33
N PRO A 64 16.36 5.08 -15.64
CA PRO A 64 15.10 5.42 -16.26
C PRO A 64 14.97 4.64 -17.57
N ILE A 65 13.79 4.03 -17.74
CA ILE A 65 13.31 3.58 -19.05
C ILE A 65 13.35 4.83 -19.94
N ALA A 66 14.45 4.98 -20.68
CA ALA A 66 14.55 5.97 -21.72
C ALA A 66 13.34 5.78 -22.64
N PRO A 67 12.60 6.84 -22.99
CA PRO A 67 11.63 6.71 -24.05
C PRO A 67 12.41 6.26 -25.29
N ALA A 68 12.07 5.07 -25.78
CA ALA A 68 12.62 4.52 -27.00
C ALA A 68 12.59 5.61 -28.08
N SER A 69 13.77 5.93 -28.57
CA SER A 69 14.00 6.78 -29.72
C SER A 69 13.11 6.29 -30.86
N ALA A 70 12.20 7.11 -31.33
CA ALA A 70 11.59 6.94 -32.64
C ALA A 70 12.47 7.69 -33.66
N PRO A 71 13.16 7.00 -34.59
CA PRO A 71 13.75 7.65 -35.73
C PRO A 71 12.77 7.69 -36.91
N LEU A 72 12.75 8.85 -37.57
CA LEU A 72 12.73 9.02 -39.04
C LEU A 72 11.46 8.68 -39.84
N ALA A 73 10.89 9.72 -40.48
CA ALA A 73 10.32 9.79 -41.85
C ALA A 73 9.22 10.87 -41.89
N THR A 74 9.06 11.78 -42.85
CA THR A 74 9.72 12.05 -44.13
C THR A 74 9.38 13.48 -44.57
N ALA A 75 10.13 14.00 -45.53
CA ALA A 75 9.93 15.29 -46.19
C ALA A 75 8.59 15.41 -46.92
N SER A 76 7.98 16.61 -46.92
CA SER A 76 7.34 17.26 -48.09
C SER A 76 6.91 18.69 -47.72
#